data_AF-A0A1B8H707-F1
#
_entry.id   AF-A0A1B8H707-F1
#
_cell.length_a   1.000
_cell.length_b   1.000
_cell.length_c   1.000
_cell.angle_alpha   90.00
_cell.angle_beta   90.00
_cell.angle_gamma   90.00
#
_symmetry.space_group_name_H-M   'P 1'
#
loop_
_entity.id
_entity.type
_entity.pdbx_description
1 polymer ?
#
loop_
_entity_poly.entity_id
_entity_poly.type
_entity_poly.pdbx_seq_one_letter_code
_entity_poly.pdbx_strand_id
1 'polypeptide(L)'
;MSEQVKQKVFKDGFVNTGARGIRNNNPGNIRHGSSKWQGLAVAQPDSKFCAFISVEFGIRALMKLLQTYSKHQGKPGIGCGKIDTVEEIIERWAPSGDNNHTENYIKRVCKETGFDHHACLNLHDKDTSLAMAKAIVAVENGQQPYVDDVFKRAWTLI
;
A
#
# COMPACT_ATOMS: atom_id res chain seq x y z
N MET A 1 -3.50 -24.32 28.78
CA MET A 1 -2.83 -23.81 27.57
C MET A 1 -3.85 -22.99 26.82
N SER A 2 -3.69 -21.66 26.78
CA SER A 2 -4.66 -20.78 26.13
C SER A 2 -4.66 -21.04 24.63
N GLU A 3 -5.86 -21.20 24.09
CA GLU A 3 -6.14 -21.19 22.67
C GLU A 3 -5.67 -19.84 22.13
N GLN A 4 -4.56 -19.82 21.39
CA GLN A 4 -4.12 -18.61 20.70
C GLN A 4 -5.23 -18.26 19.68
N VAL A 5 -6.07 -17.29 20.04
CA VAL A 5 -7.06 -16.71 19.13
C VAL A 5 -6.29 -16.27 17.87
N LYS A 6 -6.48 -16.99 16.76
CA LYS A 6 -5.90 -16.58 15.47
C LYS A 6 -6.42 -15.19 15.16
N GLN A 7 -5.50 -14.23 15.10
CA GLN A 7 -5.84 -12.83 14.92
C GLN A 7 -6.57 -12.65 13.59
N LYS A 8 -7.70 -11.96 13.61
CA LYS A 8 -8.55 -11.75 12.43
C LYS A 8 -7.80 -10.94 11.38
N VAL A 9 -7.90 -11.39 10.12
CA VAL A 9 -7.24 -10.75 8.96
C VAL A 9 -8.26 -10.00 8.11
N PHE A 10 -9.40 -10.61 7.79
CA PHE A 10 -10.41 -10.02 6.92
C PHE A 10 -11.59 -9.45 7.68
N LYS A 11 -12.24 -8.45 7.11
CA LYS A 11 -13.53 -7.91 7.57
C LYS A 11 -14.62 -9.00 7.50
N ASP A 12 -15.65 -8.88 8.32
CA ASP A 12 -16.78 -9.81 8.30
C ASP A 12 -17.48 -9.78 6.94
N GLY A 13 -17.91 -10.96 6.48
CA GLY A 13 -18.59 -11.12 5.20
C GLY A 13 -17.70 -10.94 3.96
N PHE A 14 -16.38 -10.77 4.12
CA PHE A 14 -15.47 -10.73 2.99
C PHE A 14 -15.44 -12.08 2.25
N VAL A 15 -15.75 -12.04 0.95
CA VAL A 15 -15.60 -13.16 0.03
C VAL A 15 -14.39 -12.90 -0.85
N ASN A 16 -13.38 -13.76 -0.79
CA ASN A 16 -12.20 -13.62 -1.62
C ASN A 16 -12.53 -13.98 -3.07
N THR A 17 -12.64 -12.95 -3.92
CA THR A 17 -12.92 -13.08 -5.36
C THR A 17 -11.70 -13.52 -6.18
N GLY A 18 -10.58 -13.83 -5.53
CA GLY A 18 -9.34 -14.21 -6.21
C GLY A 18 -8.58 -13.01 -6.77
N ALA A 19 -8.56 -11.87 -6.08
CA ALA A 19 -7.64 -10.79 -6.44
C ALA A 19 -6.19 -11.26 -6.24
N ARG A 20 -5.30 -11.02 -7.23
CA ARG A 20 -3.88 -11.43 -7.18
C ARG A 20 -3.18 -10.94 -5.93
N GLY A 21 -3.36 -9.65 -5.58
CA GLY A 21 -2.72 -9.06 -4.41
C GLY A 21 -3.11 -9.74 -3.10
N ILE A 22 -4.36 -10.20 -3.00
CA ILE A 22 -4.84 -10.96 -1.83
C ILE A 22 -4.21 -12.36 -1.81
N ARG A 23 -4.20 -13.08 -2.94
CA ARG A 23 -3.60 -14.42 -3.01
C ARG A 23 -2.10 -14.41 -2.68
N ASN A 24 -1.39 -13.37 -3.10
CA ASN A 24 0.06 -13.26 -2.92
C ASN A 24 0.46 -12.61 -1.58
N ASN A 25 -0.49 -12.31 -0.69
CA ASN A 25 -0.23 -11.47 0.50
C ASN A 25 0.46 -10.13 0.14
N ASN A 26 0.22 -9.63 -1.07
CA ASN A 26 0.84 -8.45 -1.66
C ASN A 26 -0.25 -7.46 -2.10
N PRO A 27 -0.99 -6.86 -1.15
CA PRO A 27 -2.16 -6.07 -1.48
C PRO A 27 -1.82 -4.75 -2.18
N GLY A 28 -0.56 -4.32 -2.18
CA GLY A 28 -0.09 -3.20 -2.99
C GLY A 28 0.38 -3.57 -4.40
N ASN A 29 0.29 -4.83 -4.82
CA ASN A 29 0.86 -5.29 -6.10
C ASN A 29 2.33 -4.86 -6.29
N ILE A 30 3.15 -4.98 -5.24
CA ILE A 30 4.60 -4.70 -5.31
C ILE A 30 5.25 -5.66 -6.31
N ARG A 31 5.96 -5.10 -7.28
CA ARG A 31 6.71 -5.86 -8.30
C ARG A 31 8.04 -6.34 -7.77
N HIS A 32 8.54 -7.42 -8.37
CA HIS A 32 9.94 -7.83 -8.18
C HIS A 32 10.88 -6.70 -8.61
N GLY A 33 12.02 -6.60 -7.95
CA GLY A 33 13.05 -5.61 -8.23
C GLY A 33 14.31 -5.86 -7.41
N SER A 34 15.21 -4.88 -7.36
CA SER A 34 16.45 -4.97 -6.58
C SER A 34 16.23 -4.91 -5.05
N SER A 35 15.03 -4.51 -4.61
CA SER A 35 14.68 -4.39 -3.20
C SER A 35 14.53 -5.76 -2.55
N LYS A 36 15.30 -6.01 -1.49
CA LYS A 36 15.18 -7.20 -0.64
C LYS A 36 14.13 -6.96 0.44
N TRP A 37 12.86 -7.17 0.10
CA TRP A 37 11.78 -6.98 1.07
C TRP A 37 11.84 -8.01 2.19
N GLN A 38 11.60 -7.55 3.43
CA GLN A 38 11.41 -8.44 4.56
C GLN A 38 10.10 -9.23 4.39
N GLY A 39 10.15 -10.53 4.69
CA GLY A 39 8.97 -11.40 4.63
C GLY A 39 8.57 -11.84 3.23
N LEU A 40 9.47 -11.78 2.24
CA LEU A 40 9.25 -12.47 0.97
C LEU A 40 9.09 -13.98 1.20
N ALA A 41 8.09 -14.57 0.56
CA ALA A 41 7.89 -16.01 0.58
C ALA A 41 9.00 -16.72 -0.23
N VAL A 42 9.34 -17.95 0.15
CA VAL A 42 10.28 -18.77 -0.63
C VAL A 42 9.68 -19.09 -2.00
N ALA A 43 8.40 -19.46 -2.04
CA ALA A 43 7.66 -19.63 -3.28
C ALA A 43 7.19 -18.28 -3.81
N GLN A 44 7.53 -17.98 -5.07
CA GLN A 44 7.11 -16.78 -5.80
C GLN A 44 6.30 -17.21 -7.03
N PRO A 45 5.00 -17.51 -6.89
CA PRO A 45 4.18 -18.09 -7.96
C PRO A 45 3.85 -17.10 -9.09
N ASP A 46 4.07 -15.79 -8.88
CA ASP A 46 3.88 -14.75 -9.88
C ASP A 46 5.23 -14.21 -10.37
N SER A 47 5.44 -14.19 -11.69
CA SER A 47 6.70 -13.80 -12.31
C SER A 47 6.97 -12.29 -12.29
N LYS A 48 5.94 -11.46 -12.05
CA LYS A 48 6.05 -9.99 -12.03
C LYS A 48 5.92 -9.43 -10.62
N PHE A 49 5.11 -10.05 -9.78
CA PHE A 49 4.74 -9.54 -8.47
C PHE A 49 5.28 -10.39 -7.33
N CYS A 50 5.75 -9.74 -6.28
CA CYS A 50 6.19 -10.43 -5.07
C CYS A 50 5.01 -11.18 -4.41
N ALA A 51 5.35 -12.25 -3.71
CA ALA A 51 4.51 -12.92 -2.72
C ALA A 51 5.17 -12.81 -1.34
N PHE A 52 4.37 -12.56 -0.31
CA PHE A 52 4.83 -12.42 1.06
C PHE A 52 4.35 -13.57 1.94
N ILE A 53 5.09 -13.87 3.01
CA ILE A 53 4.74 -14.92 3.97
C ILE A 53 3.46 -14.58 4.75
N SER A 54 3.12 -13.29 4.88
CA SER A 54 1.86 -12.82 5.42
C SER A 54 1.50 -11.44 4.85
N VAL A 55 0.22 -11.07 4.94
CA VAL A 55 -0.27 -9.79 4.43
C VAL A 55 0.36 -8.59 5.15
N GLU A 56 0.70 -8.74 6.43
CA GLU A 56 1.39 -7.70 7.20
C GLU A 56 2.73 -7.32 6.57
N PHE A 57 3.48 -8.30 6.05
CA PHE A 57 4.73 -8.02 5.33
C PHE A 57 4.50 -7.34 3.99
N GLY A 58 3.44 -7.68 3.26
CA GLY A 58 3.07 -6.98 2.02
C GLY A 58 2.64 -5.54 2.26
N ILE A 59 1.81 -5.29 3.28
CA ILE A 59 1.38 -3.93 3.67
C ILE A 59 2.56 -3.13 4.22
N ARG A 60 3.45 -3.76 4.99
CA ARG A 60 4.71 -3.15 5.43
C ARG A 60 5.55 -2.73 4.23
N ALA A 61 5.75 -3.61 3.23
CA ALA A 61 6.51 -3.29 2.03
C ALA A 61 5.92 -2.08 1.28
N LEU A 62 4.59 -2.03 1.13
CA LEU A 62 3.87 -0.85 0.62
C LEU A 62 4.23 0.41 1.41
N MET A 63 4.05 0.42 2.74
CA MET A 63 4.32 1.61 3.56
C MET A 63 5.80 2.03 3.52
N LYS A 64 6.74 1.08 3.51
CA LYS A 64 8.18 1.35 3.35
C LYS A 64 8.51 1.95 1.99
N LEU A 65 7.82 1.52 0.93
CA LEU A 65 7.99 2.09 -0.40
C LEU A 65 7.53 3.55 -0.41
N LEU A 66 6.39 3.86 0.21
CA LEU A 66 5.91 5.24 0.38
C LEU A 66 6.92 6.11 1.15
N GLN A 67 7.41 5.64 2.31
CA GLN A 67 8.47 6.32 3.07
C GLN A 67 9.79 6.48 2.29
N THR A 68 10.03 5.63 1.30
CA THR A 68 11.20 5.73 0.44
C THR A 68 10.98 6.80 -0.63
N TYR A 69 9.78 6.88 -1.21
CA TYR A 69 9.40 7.94 -2.14
C TYR A 69 9.58 9.32 -1.52
N SER A 70 9.11 9.53 -0.28
CA SER A 70 9.23 10.81 0.43
C SER A 70 10.66 11.25 0.77
N LYS A 71 11.69 10.47 0.41
CA LYS A 71 13.10 10.88 0.50
C LYS A 71 13.59 11.56 -0.78
N HIS A 72 12.87 11.42 -1.88
CA HIS A 72 13.21 12.01 -3.16
C HIS A 72 12.55 13.38 -3.34
N GLN A 73 13.16 14.21 -4.19
CA GLN A 73 12.61 15.53 -4.55
C GLN A 73 11.26 15.38 -5.24
N GLY A 74 10.34 16.26 -4.86
CA GLY A 74 9.02 16.38 -5.45
C GLY A 74 9.02 17.21 -6.73
N LYS A 75 7.83 17.46 -7.27
CA LYS A 75 7.62 18.35 -8.39
C LYS A 75 7.86 19.81 -7.98
N PRO A 76 8.56 20.61 -8.81
CA PRO A 76 8.73 22.04 -8.54
C PRO A 76 7.38 22.75 -8.38
N GLY A 77 7.20 23.47 -7.27
CA GLY A 77 5.99 24.25 -7.01
C GLY A 77 4.77 23.46 -6.53
N ILE A 78 4.90 22.15 -6.30
CA ILE A 78 3.86 21.29 -5.72
C ILE A 78 4.33 20.78 -4.35
N GLY A 79 3.42 20.70 -3.38
CA GLY A 79 3.69 20.11 -2.07
C GLY A 79 4.76 20.83 -1.27
N CYS A 80 5.55 20.07 -0.51
CA CYS A 80 6.56 20.59 0.41
C CYS A 80 8.00 20.29 -0.05
N GLY A 81 8.20 20.09 -1.36
CA GLY A 81 9.51 19.95 -2.01
C GLY A 81 10.06 18.52 -2.06
N LYS A 82 9.33 17.54 -1.51
CA LYS A 82 9.59 16.11 -1.64
C LYS A 82 8.38 15.43 -2.27
N ILE A 83 8.50 14.15 -2.62
CA ILE A 83 7.34 13.35 -3.02
C ILE A 83 6.49 13.10 -1.77
N ASP A 84 5.60 14.04 -1.47
CA ASP A 84 4.83 14.09 -0.23
C ASP A 84 3.36 14.45 -0.41
N THR A 85 2.90 14.66 -1.65
CA THR A 85 1.48 14.84 -1.95
C THR A 85 0.82 13.59 -2.50
N VAL A 86 -0.52 13.52 -2.46
CA VAL A 86 -1.26 12.40 -3.07
C VAL A 86 -0.92 12.28 -4.56
N GLU A 87 -0.89 13.40 -5.27
CA GLU A 87 -0.52 13.44 -6.69
C GLU A 87 0.84 12.79 -6.95
N GLU A 88 1.90 13.30 -6.33
CA GLU A 88 3.27 12.84 -6.62
C GLU A 88 3.47 11.39 -6.21
N ILE A 89 2.88 10.97 -5.09
CA ILE A 89 2.94 9.60 -4.62
C ILE A 89 2.28 8.66 -5.63
N ILE A 90 1.05 8.97 -6.07
CA ILE A 90 0.28 8.09 -6.94
C ILE A 90 0.79 8.10 -8.37
N GLU A 91 1.28 9.22 -8.89
CA GLU A 91 1.95 9.24 -10.19
C GLU A 91 3.21 8.38 -10.20
N ARG A 92 3.96 8.37 -9.10
CA ARG A 92 5.11 7.48 -8.96
C ARG A 92 4.69 6.02 -8.78
N TRP A 93 3.58 5.77 -8.09
CA TRP A 93 3.05 4.43 -7.84
C TRP A 93 2.45 3.78 -9.09
N ALA A 94 1.65 4.54 -9.84
CA ALA A 94 0.90 4.11 -11.01
C ALA A 94 1.02 5.16 -12.13
N PRO A 95 2.19 5.25 -12.79
CA PRO A 95 2.46 6.26 -13.80
C PRO A 95 1.54 6.10 -15.02
N SER A 96 1.10 7.22 -15.60
CA SER A 96 0.20 7.24 -16.75
C SER A 96 0.83 6.61 -18.00
N GLY A 97 2.16 6.71 -18.14
CA GLY A 97 2.92 6.07 -19.23
C GLY A 97 2.82 4.54 -19.27
N ASP A 98 2.43 3.90 -18.17
CA ASP A 98 2.16 2.46 -18.09
C ASP A 98 0.69 2.11 -18.39
N ASN A 99 -0.05 3.01 -19.06
CA ASN A 99 -1.49 2.91 -19.33
C ASN A 99 -2.37 2.86 -18.07
N ASN A 100 -1.93 3.49 -16.97
CA ASN A 100 -2.73 3.63 -15.77
C ASN A 100 -3.68 4.84 -15.85
N HIS A 101 -4.85 4.73 -15.23
CA HIS A 101 -5.77 5.86 -15.05
C HIS A 101 -5.38 6.69 -13.80
N THR A 102 -4.17 7.27 -13.83
CA THR A 102 -3.52 7.90 -12.66
C THR A 102 -4.37 8.98 -12.00
N GLU A 103 -5.00 9.86 -12.77
CA GLU A 103 -5.88 10.91 -12.25
C GLU A 103 -7.10 10.34 -11.50
N ASN A 104 -7.69 9.26 -12.02
CA ASN A 104 -8.81 8.60 -11.34
C ASN A 104 -8.34 7.91 -10.05
N TYR A 105 -7.12 7.39 -10.03
CA TYR A 105 -6.49 6.85 -8.83
C TYR A 105 -6.34 7.96 -7.79
N ILE A 106 -5.74 9.09 -8.16
CA ILE A 106 -5.55 10.23 -7.25
C ILE A 106 -6.88 10.68 -6.64
N LYS A 107 -7.90 10.93 -7.48
CA LYS A 107 -9.25 11.30 -7.01
C LYS A 107 -9.83 10.28 -6.03
N ARG A 108 -9.63 8.99 -6.29
CA ARG A 108 -10.11 7.93 -5.43
C ARG A 108 -9.39 7.94 -4.07
N VAL A 109 -8.07 8.13 -4.08
CA VAL A 109 -7.28 8.20 -2.84
C VAL A 109 -7.67 9.44 -2.04
N CYS A 110 -7.74 10.63 -2.63
CA CYS A 110 -8.20 11.84 -1.97
C CYS A 110 -9.59 11.66 -1.34
N LYS A 111 -10.52 11.03 -2.06
CA LYS A 111 -11.87 10.74 -1.53
C LYS A 111 -11.84 9.80 -0.33
N GLU A 112 -11.01 8.76 -0.37
CA GLU A 112 -10.96 7.76 0.70
C GLU A 112 -10.18 8.22 1.93
N THR A 113 -9.16 9.06 1.76
CA THR A 113 -8.34 9.56 2.87
C THR A 113 -8.83 10.89 3.43
N GLY A 114 -9.55 11.68 2.62
CA GLY A 114 -9.91 13.07 2.92
C GLY A 114 -8.76 14.06 2.73
N PHE A 115 -7.61 13.62 2.20
CA PHE A 115 -6.49 14.50 1.91
C PHE A 115 -6.71 15.28 0.62
N ASP A 116 -6.36 16.57 0.64
CA ASP A 116 -6.30 17.37 -0.57
C ASP A 116 -5.20 16.88 -1.52
N HIS A 117 -5.42 17.11 -2.81
CA HIS A 117 -4.55 16.68 -3.91
C HIS A 117 -3.07 17.01 -3.68
N HIS A 118 -2.79 18.24 -3.21
CA HIS A 118 -1.46 18.78 -2.97
C HIS A 118 -1.14 18.98 -1.47
N ALA A 119 -1.90 18.39 -0.56
CA ALA A 119 -1.57 18.48 0.87
C ALA A 119 -0.20 17.84 1.12
N CYS A 120 0.65 18.50 1.90
CA CYS A 120 1.93 17.94 2.32
C CYS A 120 1.69 16.84 3.36
N LEU A 121 1.96 15.59 3.01
CA LEU A 121 1.75 14.43 3.85
C LEU A 121 3.05 14.02 4.54
N ASN A 122 2.96 13.64 5.81
CA ASN A 122 4.06 12.98 6.51
C ASN A 122 3.91 11.46 6.43
N LEU A 123 4.58 10.80 5.47
CA LEU A 123 4.50 9.33 5.33
C LEU A 123 5.23 8.54 6.44
N HIS A 124 5.93 9.23 7.33
CA HIS A 124 6.47 8.68 8.57
C HIS A 124 5.51 8.81 9.77
N ASP A 125 4.45 9.60 9.63
CA ASP A 125 3.34 9.58 10.58
C ASP A 125 2.50 8.30 10.36
N LYS A 126 2.11 7.68 11.47
CA LYS A 126 1.41 6.40 11.47
C LYS A 126 0.05 6.53 10.78
N ASP A 127 -0.77 7.47 11.21
CA ASP A 127 -2.15 7.55 10.74
C ASP A 127 -2.20 7.95 9.26
N THR A 128 -1.32 8.85 8.83
CA THR A 128 -1.13 9.21 7.44
C THR A 128 -0.71 8.02 6.57
N SER A 129 0.28 7.25 7.00
CA SER A 129 0.75 6.07 6.26
C SER A 129 -0.31 4.98 6.17
N LEU A 130 -1.05 4.74 7.27
CA LEU A 130 -2.16 3.79 7.32
C LEU A 130 -3.30 4.19 6.38
N ALA A 131 -3.67 5.47 6.35
CA ALA A 131 -4.70 5.99 5.46
C ALA A 131 -4.31 5.77 3.98
N MET A 132 -3.10 6.17 3.60
CA MET A 132 -2.58 5.96 2.24
C MET A 132 -2.52 4.49 1.87
N ALA A 133 -2.02 3.63 2.76
CA ALA A 133 -1.94 2.19 2.51
C ALA A 133 -3.31 1.56 2.30
N LYS A 134 -4.32 1.91 3.12
CA LYS A 134 -5.69 1.41 2.95
C LYS A 134 -6.27 1.83 1.61
N ALA A 135 -6.07 3.09 1.20
CA ALA A 135 -6.62 3.62 -0.04
C ALA A 135 -5.98 2.99 -1.29
N ILE A 136 -4.65 2.83 -1.29
CA ILE A 136 -3.92 2.11 -2.35
C ILE A 136 -4.42 0.66 -2.44
N VAL A 137 -4.51 -0.05 -1.31
CA VAL A 137 -5.02 -1.43 -1.29
C VAL A 137 -6.45 -1.51 -1.85
N ALA A 138 -7.29 -0.52 -1.57
CA ALA A 138 -8.65 -0.44 -2.12
C ALA A 138 -8.66 -0.35 -3.64
N VAL A 139 -7.81 0.49 -4.22
CA VAL A 139 -7.71 0.63 -5.68
C VAL A 139 -7.11 -0.62 -6.31
N GLU A 140 -5.99 -1.12 -5.78
CA GLU A 140 -5.23 -2.25 -6.34
C GLU A 140 -6.02 -3.57 -6.38
N ASN A 141 -6.95 -3.77 -5.45
CA ASN A 141 -7.73 -5.00 -5.35
C ASN A 141 -9.23 -4.77 -5.63
N GLY A 142 -9.61 -3.55 -6.02
CA GLY A 142 -11.01 -3.11 -6.15
C GLY A 142 -11.76 -2.97 -4.81
N GLN A 143 -11.14 -3.37 -3.69
CA GLN A 143 -11.66 -3.27 -2.34
C GLN A 143 -10.53 -3.36 -1.31
N GLN A 144 -10.77 -2.83 -0.10
CA GLN A 144 -9.89 -2.98 1.05
C GLN A 144 -10.53 -3.99 2.03
N PRO A 145 -10.13 -5.28 2.00
CA PRO A 145 -10.85 -6.34 2.69
C PRO A 145 -10.34 -6.63 4.11
N TYR A 146 -9.19 -6.07 4.49
CA TYR A 146 -8.51 -6.37 5.74
C TYR A 146 -9.06 -5.55 6.91
N VAL A 147 -9.03 -6.10 8.12
CA VAL A 147 -9.34 -5.30 9.32
C VAL A 147 -8.22 -4.32 9.63
N ASP A 148 -8.56 -3.23 10.32
CA ASP A 148 -7.62 -2.19 10.72
C ASP A 148 -6.40 -2.71 11.49
N ASP A 149 -6.60 -3.74 12.30
CA ASP A 149 -5.52 -4.35 13.08
C ASP A 149 -4.40 -4.89 12.20
N VAL A 150 -4.70 -5.39 10.99
CA VAL A 150 -3.66 -5.88 10.05
C VAL A 150 -2.70 -4.75 9.66
N PHE A 151 -3.21 -3.54 9.37
CA PHE A 151 -2.36 -2.40 9.03
C PHE A 151 -1.56 -1.92 10.23
N LYS A 152 -2.15 -1.97 11.43
CA LYS A 152 -1.45 -1.62 12.68
C LYS A 152 -0.32 -2.60 12.96
N ARG A 153 -0.52 -3.91 12.78
CA ARG A 153 0.53 -4.94 12.90
C ARG A 153 1.59 -4.79 11.81
N ALA A 154 1.21 -4.46 10.58
CA ALA A 154 2.17 -4.16 9.52
C ALA A 154 3.06 -2.96 9.88
N TRP A 155 2.49 -1.92 10.51
CA TRP A 155 3.22 -0.74 10.96
C TRP A 155 4.26 -1.05 12.03
N THR A 156 3.98 -1.99 12.95
CA THR A 156 4.97 -2.39 13.98
C THR A 156 6.19 -3.10 13.40
N LEU A 157 6.18 -3.44 12.11
CA LEU A 157 7.30 -4.08 11.40
C LEU A 157 8.15 -3.08 10.58
N ILE A 158 7.80 -1.79 10.55
CA ILE A 158 8.47 -0.77 9.71
C ILE A 158 9.91 -0.48 10.11
#